data_AF-A0AAD2FCC8-F1
#
_entry.id   AF-A0AAD2FCC8-F1
#
_cell.length_a   1.000
_cell.length_b   1.000
_cell.length_c   1.000
_cell.angle_alpha   90.00
_cell.angle_beta   90.00
_cell.angle_gamma   90.00
#
_symmetry.space_group_name_H-M   'P 1'
#
loop_
_entity.id
_entity.type
_entity.pdbx_description
1 polymer ?
#
loop_
_entity_poly.entity_id
_entity_poly.type
_entity_poly.pdbx_seq_one_letter_code
_entity_poly.pdbx_strand_id
1 'polypeptide(L)'
;MDLETAKRFFNEHTEMLAVATSSVIVGAFIWYQTSDTYEADWVQACKDPTNGNMEQWLQDHPGMVSYAEDFEFGAFSGMVCRQTQLYYQLNEYNASAIAMMLSATTSMPLLMAMLLEAGRGDAGGALKMPLIFWILSQEFGLAVVFPLLWLPLYCAYKGEPKSAINPLRVYASLPLVLPQLVLTILIFYLNPGSSGWSNCVGLLAGPIFSGCSMLLSLIGDPSTEETKEKKEIATTSRRLMALMYGAAGLLSVATWLWLLFFMIIPAFGWSSIQGVCDELWTNAPTKLSYKSLELLALWFSGLVYIGVQSGSPQAVIEAMSISAVFGPGAGLCSALAGVAVSEDMEAIEEAKRREQDKKSKKKGKKE
;
A
#
# COMPACT_ATOMS: atom_id res chain seq x y z
N MET A 1 -31.83 -22.13 3.78
CA MET A 1 -31.47 -20.78 3.32
C MET A 1 -32.68 -20.23 2.59
N ASP A 2 -33.24 -19.10 3.04
CA ASP A 2 -34.40 -18.49 2.35
C ASP A 2 -33.95 -17.86 1.01
N LEU A 3 -34.90 -17.66 0.09
CA LEU A 3 -34.66 -17.13 -1.25
C LEU A 3 -34.04 -15.72 -1.26
N GLU A 4 -34.35 -14.86 -0.30
CA GLU A 4 -33.73 -13.54 -0.14
C GLU A 4 -32.29 -13.66 0.35
N THR A 5 -32.04 -14.54 1.32
CA THR A 5 -30.67 -14.86 1.78
C THR A 5 -29.83 -15.44 0.65
N ALA A 6 -30.41 -16.32 -0.18
CA ALA A 6 -29.75 -16.87 -1.37
C ALA A 6 -29.44 -15.79 -2.41
N LYS A 7 -30.39 -14.89 -2.71
CA LYS A 7 -30.19 -13.79 -3.64
C LYS A 7 -29.13 -12.79 -3.17
N ARG A 8 -29.09 -12.44 -1.88
CA ARG A 8 -28.02 -11.59 -1.33
C ARG A 8 -26.66 -12.26 -1.45
N PHE A 9 -26.58 -13.53 -1.08
CA PHE A 9 -25.35 -14.31 -1.20
C PHE A 9 -24.85 -14.36 -2.65
N PHE A 10 -25.74 -14.66 -3.61
CA PHE A 10 -25.37 -14.69 -5.03
C PHE A 10 -25.00 -13.30 -5.59
N ASN A 11 -25.71 -12.23 -5.23
CA ASN A 11 -25.38 -10.88 -5.70
C ASN A 11 -24.05 -10.39 -5.12
N GLU A 12 -23.84 -10.52 -3.81
CA GLU A 12 -22.58 -10.13 -3.16
C GLU A 12 -21.40 -10.91 -3.74
N HIS A 13 -21.56 -12.21 -4.02
CA HIS A 13 -20.48 -13.01 -4.60
C HIS A 13 -20.23 -12.71 -6.08
N THR A 14 -21.25 -12.29 -6.83
CA THR A 14 -21.09 -11.92 -8.25
C THR A 14 -20.36 -10.58 -8.38
N GLU A 15 -20.69 -9.60 -7.53
CA GLU A 15 -19.99 -8.31 -7.49
C GLU A 15 -18.53 -8.48 -7.07
N MET A 16 -18.26 -9.28 -6.03
CA MET A 16 -16.89 -9.59 -5.61
C MET A 16 -16.08 -10.31 -6.69
N LEU A 17 -16.70 -11.23 -7.43
CA LEU A 17 -16.06 -11.93 -8.54
C LEU A 17 -15.74 -10.99 -9.71
N ALA A 18 -16.65 -10.06 -10.04
CA ALA A 18 -16.43 -9.06 -11.07
C ALA A 18 -15.28 -8.12 -10.70
N VAL A 19 -15.22 -7.68 -9.44
CA VAL A 19 -14.12 -6.86 -8.93
C VAL A 19 -12.80 -7.64 -8.97
N ALA A 20 -12.77 -8.87 -8.46
CA ALA A 20 -11.58 -9.71 -8.47
C ALA A 20 -11.06 -9.94 -9.89
N THR A 21 -11.95 -10.27 -10.84
CA THR A 21 -11.58 -10.50 -12.25
C THR A 21 -11.04 -9.23 -12.91
N SER A 22 -11.71 -8.09 -12.70
CA SER A 22 -11.26 -6.80 -13.23
C SER A 22 -9.90 -6.40 -12.65
N SER A 23 -9.69 -6.65 -11.35
CA SER A 23 -8.43 -6.41 -10.67
C SER A 23 -7.28 -7.26 -11.21
N VAL A 24 -7.53 -8.54 -11.49
CA VAL A 24 -6.55 -9.43 -12.16
C VAL A 24 -6.19 -8.91 -13.54
N ILE A 25 -7.17 -8.51 -14.35
CA ILE A 25 -6.94 -7.98 -15.70
C ILE A 25 -6.09 -6.70 -15.63
N VAL A 26 -6.41 -5.78 -14.73
CA VAL A 26 -5.63 -4.54 -14.54
C VAL A 26 -4.22 -4.89 -14.09
N GLY A 27 -4.04 -5.74 -13.09
CA GLY A 27 -2.72 -6.13 -12.60
C GLY A 27 -1.86 -6.81 -13.68
N ALA A 28 -2.46 -7.69 -14.50
CA ALA A 28 -1.78 -8.35 -15.61
C ALA A 28 -1.43 -7.37 -16.73
N PHE A 29 -2.29 -6.40 -17.02
CA PHE A 29 -2.01 -5.33 -17.98
C PHE A 29 -0.84 -4.47 -17.50
N ILE A 30 -0.83 -4.04 -16.23
CA ILE A 30 0.28 -3.26 -15.68
C ILE A 30 1.58 -4.06 -15.73
N TRP A 31 1.55 -5.33 -15.33
CA TRP A 31 2.73 -6.20 -15.43
C TRP A 31 3.26 -6.33 -16.85
N TYR A 32 2.38 -6.51 -17.84
CA TYR A 32 2.76 -6.56 -19.25
C TYR A 32 3.36 -5.23 -19.74
N GLN A 33 2.83 -4.10 -19.28
CA GLN A 33 3.39 -2.79 -19.63
C GLN A 33 4.74 -2.54 -18.95
N THR A 34 4.92 -3.03 -17.71
CA THR A 34 6.13 -2.77 -16.94
C THR A 34 7.21 -3.84 -17.09
N SER A 35 6.94 -4.99 -17.70
CA SER A 35 7.93 -6.05 -17.92
C SER A 35 9.13 -5.60 -18.74
N ASP A 36 8.91 -4.66 -19.67
CA ASP A 36 9.94 -4.12 -20.56
C ASP A 36 10.73 -2.98 -19.93
N THR A 37 10.28 -2.44 -18.78
CA THR A 37 10.95 -1.32 -18.08
C THR A 37 12.31 -1.71 -17.51
N TYR A 38 12.47 -2.99 -17.20
CA TYR A 38 13.74 -3.53 -16.75
C TYR A 38 14.55 -3.88 -18.00
N GLU A 39 15.41 -2.96 -18.43
CA GLU A 39 16.33 -3.20 -19.55
C GLU A 39 17.03 -4.54 -19.35
N ALA A 40 16.94 -5.40 -20.38
CA ALA A 40 17.44 -6.76 -20.32
C ALA A 40 18.90 -6.79 -19.85
N ASP A 41 19.70 -5.80 -20.24
CA ASP A 41 21.12 -5.70 -19.95
C ASP A 41 21.42 -5.51 -18.45
N TRP A 42 20.63 -4.73 -17.70
CA TRP A 42 20.86 -4.57 -16.27
C TRP A 42 20.30 -5.72 -15.46
N VAL A 43 19.16 -6.26 -15.90
CA VAL A 43 18.62 -7.48 -15.29
C VAL A 43 19.61 -8.62 -15.46
N GLN A 44 20.29 -8.71 -16.61
CA GLN A 44 21.37 -9.66 -16.84
C GLN A 44 22.57 -9.35 -15.94
N ALA A 45 23.05 -8.11 -15.90
CA ALA A 45 24.21 -7.70 -15.09
C ALA A 45 24.00 -7.93 -13.58
N CYS A 46 22.77 -7.78 -13.10
CA CYS A 46 22.41 -7.97 -11.70
C CYS A 46 22.07 -9.43 -11.34
N LYS A 47 22.08 -10.40 -12.27
CA LYS A 47 21.84 -11.82 -11.94
C LYS A 47 22.99 -12.47 -11.17
N ASP A 48 24.20 -11.96 -11.35
CA ASP A 48 25.40 -12.40 -10.64
C ASP A 48 26.15 -11.17 -10.11
N PRO A 49 25.63 -10.55 -9.04
CA PRO A 49 26.14 -9.28 -8.53
C PRO A 49 27.60 -9.43 -8.08
N THR A 50 28.47 -8.58 -8.66
CA THR A 50 29.89 -8.32 -8.38
C THR A 50 30.92 -9.45 -8.39
N ASN A 51 30.54 -10.74 -8.28
CA ASN A 51 31.50 -11.83 -8.06
C ASN A 51 32.54 -11.53 -6.95
N GLY A 52 32.18 -10.69 -5.98
CA GLY A 52 33.05 -10.24 -4.88
C GLY A 52 34.00 -9.08 -5.19
N ASN A 53 33.89 -8.42 -6.35
CA ASN A 53 34.68 -7.23 -6.69
C ASN A 53 33.84 -6.20 -7.49
N MET A 54 33.33 -5.18 -6.79
CA MET A 54 32.58 -4.08 -7.38
C MET A 54 33.37 -3.31 -8.46
N GLU A 55 34.66 -3.09 -8.27
CA GLU A 55 35.46 -2.32 -9.24
C GLU A 55 35.57 -3.06 -10.58
N GLN A 56 35.81 -4.36 -10.52
CA GLN A 56 35.83 -5.21 -11.72
C GLN A 56 34.45 -5.27 -12.39
N TRP A 57 33.39 -5.44 -11.61
CA TRP A 57 32.03 -5.48 -12.15
C TRP A 57 31.63 -4.19 -12.87
N LEU A 58 32.04 -3.02 -12.35
CA LEU A 58 31.81 -1.72 -13.02
C LEU A 58 32.64 -1.56 -14.30
N GLN A 59 33.83 -2.17 -14.38
CA GLN A 59 34.61 -2.21 -15.62
C GLN A 59 33.94 -3.11 -16.66
N ASP A 60 33.39 -4.25 -16.24
CA ASP A 60 32.71 -5.21 -17.11
C ASP A 60 31.33 -4.72 -17.58
N HIS A 61 30.70 -3.80 -16.84
CA HIS A 61 29.37 -3.24 -17.13
C HIS A 61 29.40 -1.70 -17.17
N PRO A 62 29.97 -1.10 -18.22
CA PRO A 62 30.07 0.35 -18.33
C PRO A 62 28.69 1.02 -18.32
N GLY A 63 28.55 2.07 -17.51
CA GLY A 63 27.29 2.80 -17.32
C GLY A 63 26.49 2.39 -16.08
N MET A 64 26.90 1.32 -15.39
CA MET A 64 26.34 0.96 -14.09
C MET A 64 26.97 1.77 -12.96
N VAL A 65 26.26 1.86 -11.83
CA VAL A 65 26.77 2.47 -10.60
C VAL A 65 26.93 1.46 -9.46
N SER A 66 27.84 1.78 -8.54
CA SER A 66 28.06 0.98 -7.33
C SER A 66 26.80 0.94 -6.46
N TYR A 67 26.53 -0.23 -5.88
CA TYR A 67 25.43 -0.46 -4.95
C TYR A 67 25.94 -1.05 -3.63
N ALA A 68 25.08 -1.09 -2.61
CA ALA A 68 25.44 -1.53 -1.27
C ALA A 68 25.38 -3.07 -1.18
N GLU A 69 26.51 -3.72 -1.49
CA GLU A 69 26.66 -5.19 -1.51
C GLU A 69 26.28 -5.86 -0.19
N ASP A 70 26.41 -5.16 0.94
CA ASP A 70 26.05 -5.68 2.27
C ASP A 70 24.57 -6.08 2.40
N PHE A 71 23.70 -5.55 1.52
CA PHE A 71 22.27 -5.88 1.49
C PHE A 71 21.90 -6.95 0.45
N GLU A 72 22.87 -7.42 -0.35
CA GLU A 72 22.69 -8.46 -1.35
C GLU A 72 22.81 -9.86 -0.73
N PHE A 73 21.74 -10.36 -0.11
CA PHE A 73 21.74 -11.70 0.49
C PHE A 73 20.43 -12.47 0.26
N GLY A 74 20.57 -13.78 0.07
CA GLY A 74 19.43 -14.71 -0.03
C GLY A 74 18.45 -14.35 -1.15
N ALA A 75 17.17 -14.16 -0.78
CA ALA A 75 16.10 -13.83 -1.71
C ALA A 75 16.18 -12.41 -2.29
N PHE A 76 17.06 -11.55 -1.77
CA PHE A 76 17.27 -10.19 -2.26
C PHE A 76 18.43 -10.09 -3.25
N SER A 77 19.06 -11.21 -3.60
CA SER A 77 20.20 -11.24 -4.53
C SER A 77 19.82 -10.68 -5.90
N GLY A 78 20.61 -9.72 -6.39
CA GLY A 78 20.38 -8.95 -7.61
C GLY A 78 19.31 -7.88 -7.49
N MET A 79 18.57 -7.81 -6.39
CA MET A 79 17.48 -6.86 -6.22
C MET A 79 17.98 -5.48 -5.81
N VAL A 80 18.97 -5.42 -4.92
CA VAL A 80 19.59 -4.14 -4.51
C VAL A 80 20.29 -3.49 -5.70
N CYS A 81 21.01 -4.29 -6.51
CA CYS A 81 21.57 -3.87 -7.79
C CYS A 81 20.49 -3.30 -8.72
N ARG A 82 19.41 -4.05 -9.01
CA ARG A 82 18.33 -3.61 -9.92
C ARG A 82 17.68 -2.31 -9.46
N GLN A 83 17.34 -2.20 -8.18
CA GLN A 83 16.75 -0.99 -7.62
C GLN A 83 17.73 0.18 -7.68
N THR A 84 19.01 -0.06 -7.41
CA THR A 84 20.05 0.98 -7.49
C THR A 84 20.17 1.54 -8.90
N GLN A 85 20.26 0.70 -9.93
CA GLN A 85 20.32 1.20 -11.31
C GLN A 85 19.05 1.96 -11.70
N LEU A 86 17.87 1.47 -11.29
CA LEU A 86 16.60 2.14 -11.53
C LEU A 86 16.56 3.53 -10.88
N TYR A 87 16.88 3.65 -9.58
CA TYR A 87 16.88 4.93 -8.88
C TYR A 87 17.96 5.88 -9.39
N TYR A 88 19.11 5.37 -9.82
CA TYR A 88 20.16 6.18 -10.43
C TYR A 88 19.64 6.87 -11.69
N GLN A 89 19.01 6.13 -12.59
CA GLN A 89 18.43 6.69 -13.80
C GLN A 89 17.25 7.61 -13.54
N LEU A 90 16.39 7.26 -12.59
CA LEU A 90 15.27 8.12 -12.23
C LEU A 90 15.76 9.47 -11.68
N ASN A 91 16.90 9.54 -11.00
CA ASN A 91 17.48 10.80 -10.52
C ASN A 91 17.91 11.77 -11.64
N GLU A 92 17.96 11.34 -12.90
CA GLU A 92 18.24 12.22 -14.03
C GLU A 92 17.06 13.16 -14.37
N TYR A 93 15.85 12.86 -13.87
CA TYR A 93 14.64 13.62 -14.17
C TYR A 93 14.00 14.20 -12.92
N ASN A 94 13.71 15.50 -12.92
CA ASN A 94 13.09 16.20 -11.79
C ASN A 94 11.71 15.61 -11.46
N ALA A 95 10.94 15.24 -12.48
CA ALA A 95 9.63 14.64 -12.33
C ALA A 95 9.65 13.23 -11.69
N SER A 96 10.78 12.51 -11.72
CA SER A 96 10.88 11.19 -11.07
C SER A 96 10.68 11.27 -9.57
N ALA A 97 11.24 12.28 -8.91
CA ALA A 97 11.06 12.47 -7.47
C ALA A 97 9.58 12.66 -7.13
N ILE A 98 8.84 13.40 -7.96
CA ILE A 98 7.40 13.61 -7.81
C ILE A 98 6.66 12.26 -7.93
N ALA A 99 6.89 11.51 -9.02
CA ALA A 99 6.24 10.22 -9.24
C ALA A 99 6.53 9.22 -8.11
N MET A 100 7.77 9.15 -7.64
CA MET A 100 8.18 8.20 -6.60
C MET A 100 7.65 8.57 -5.21
N MET A 101 7.65 9.86 -4.84
CA MET A 101 7.08 10.28 -3.56
C MET A 101 5.55 10.17 -3.54
N LEU A 102 4.88 10.46 -4.67
CA LEU A 102 3.46 10.18 -4.81
C LEU A 102 3.16 8.68 -4.72
N SER A 103 4.01 7.83 -5.31
CA SER A 103 3.87 6.38 -5.21
C SER A 103 4.04 5.91 -3.77
N ALA A 104 5.05 6.41 -3.05
CA ALA A 104 5.30 6.05 -1.65
C ALA A 104 4.16 6.48 -0.70
N THR A 105 3.62 7.69 -0.90
CA THR A 105 2.48 8.17 -0.11
C THR A 105 1.19 7.43 -0.44
N THR A 106 0.98 7.05 -1.70
CA THR A 106 -0.17 6.25 -2.14
C THR A 106 -0.08 4.80 -1.68
N SER A 107 1.12 4.21 -1.66
CA SER A 107 1.31 2.84 -1.20
C SER A 107 1.08 2.70 0.30
N MET A 108 1.39 3.72 1.10
CA MET A 108 1.28 3.69 2.56
C MET A 108 -0.09 3.16 3.07
N PRO A 109 -1.25 3.73 2.70
CA PRO A 109 -2.55 3.20 3.13
C PRO A 109 -2.81 1.77 2.66
N LEU A 110 -2.33 1.38 1.48
CA LEU A 110 -2.52 0.03 0.94
C LEU A 110 -1.69 -0.99 1.69
N LEU A 111 -0.45 -0.64 2.02
CA LEU A 111 0.45 -1.48 2.81
C LEU A 111 -0.05 -1.64 4.23
N MET A 112 -0.57 -0.56 4.84
CA MET A 112 -1.28 -0.65 6.11
C MET A 112 -2.49 -1.59 6.01
N ALA A 113 -3.32 -1.47 4.97
CA ALA A 113 -4.45 -2.38 4.75
C ALA A 113 -4.01 -3.85 4.65
N MET A 114 -2.97 -4.15 3.85
CA MET A 114 -2.41 -5.51 3.74
C MET A 114 -1.97 -6.07 5.10
N LEU A 115 -1.29 -5.26 5.91
CA LEU A 115 -0.78 -5.67 7.23
C LEU A 115 -1.90 -5.87 8.26
N LEU A 116 -2.92 -5.02 8.22
CA LEU A 116 -4.07 -5.05 9.11
C LEU A 116 -5.00 -6.23 8.80
N GLU A 117 -5.33 -6.44 7.53
CA GLU A 117 -6.19 -7.54 7.08
C GLU A 117 -5.56 -8.91 7.33
N ALA A 118 -4.23 -9.01 7.18
CA ALA A 118 -3.49 -10.21 7.58
C ALA A 118 -3.65 -10.56 9.07
N GLY A 119 -3.92 -9.58 9.94
CA GLY A 119 -4.09 -9.77 11.38
C GLY A 119 -5.54 -9.86 11.86
N ARG A 120 -6.51 -9.85 10.95
CA ARG A 120 -7.93 -9.91 11.29
C ARG A 120 -8.30 -11.33 11.69
N GLY A 121 -8.99 -11.49 12.83
CA GLY A 121 -9.16 -12.80 13.48
C GLY A 121 -9.85 -13.89 12.65
N ASP A 122 -10.62 -13.52 11.64
CA ASP A 122 -11.39 -14.41 10.76
C ASP A 122 -10.99 -14.32 9.27
N ALA A 123 -9.94 -13.55 8.94
CA ALA A 123 -9.37 -13.57 7.60
C ALA A 123 -8.69 -14.93 7.32
N GLY A 124 -8.70 -15.36 6.07
CA GLY A 124 -8.24 -16.70 5.66
C GLY A 124 -7.17 -16.73 4.57
N GLY A 125 -6.71 -17.94 4.27
CA GLY A 125 -5.91 -18.24 3.09
C GLY A 125 -4.58 -17.47 3.01
N ALA A 126 -4.20 -17.11 1.78
CA ALA A 126 -2.96 -16.38 1.52
C ALA A 126 -2.98 -14.93 2.03
N LEU A 127 -4.15 -14.37 2.39
CA LEU A 127 -4.25 -13.04 3.00
C LEU A 127 -3.49 -12.94 4.33
N LYS A 128 -3.33 -14.09 5.02
CA LYS A 128 -2.56 -14.24 6.27
C LYS A 128 -1.04 -14.24 6.08
N MET A 129 -0.55 -14.17 4.84
CA MET A 129 0.88 -14.23 4.51
C MET A 129 1.37 -12.89 3.94
N PRO A 130 1.35 -11.79 4.73
CA PRO A 130 1.75 -10.47 4.23
C PRO A 130 3.18 -10.51 3.67
N LEU A 131 4.08 -11.29 4.29
CA LEU A 131 5.47 -11.45 3.85
C LEU A 131 5.59 -11.90 2.38
N ILE A 132 4.72 -12.81 1.92
CA ILE A 132 4.75 -13.28 0.53
C ILE A 132 4.39 -12.13 -0.41
N PHE A 133 3.31 -11.40 -0.13
CA PHE A 133 2.93 -10.25 -0.95
C PHE A 133 4.00 -9.17 -0.94
N TRP A 134 4.72 -8.99 0.16
CA TRP A 134 5.83 -8.05 0.23
C TRP A 134 6.99 -8.46 -0.67
N ILE A 135 7.46 -9.71 -0.58
CA ILE A 135 8.52 -10.23 -1.45
C ILE A 135 8.10 -10.10 -2.93
N LEU A 136 6.86 -10.43 -3.24
CA LEU A 136 6.33 -10.27 -4.60
C LEU A 136 6.26 -8.79 -5.01
N SER A 137 5.87 -7.88 -4.09
CA SER A 137 5.74 -6.44 -4.39
C SER A 137 7.10 -5.77 -4.59
N GLN A 138 8.14 -6.34 -3.99
CA GLN A 138 9.53 -5.93 -4.20
C GLN A 138 10.05 -6.34 -5.58
N GLU A 139 9.69 -7.54 -6.05
CA GLU A 139 10.09 -8.03 -7.38
C GLU A 139 9.25 -7.44 -8.53
N PHE A 140 7.93 -7.40 -8.37
CA PHE A 140 7.00 -7.02 -9.44
C PHE A 140 6.41 -5.62 -9.29
N GLY A 141 6.65 -4.96 -8.15
CA GLY A 141 6.02 -3.70 -7.79
C GLY A 141 4.67 -3.89 -7.10
N LEU A 142 4.40 -3.08 -6.08
CA LEU A 142 3.10 -3.09 -5.39
C LEU A 142 1.94 -2.75 -6.35
N ALA A 143 2.19 -1.92 -7.36
CA ALA A 143 1.22 -1.55 -8.39
C ALA A 143 0.71 -2.75 -9.21
N VAL A 144 1.50 -3.82 -9.28
CA VAL A 144 1.12 -5.09 -9.90
C VAL A 144 0.52 -6.01 -8.85
N VAL A 145 1.24 -6.26 -7.77
CA VAL A 145 0.87 -7.30 -6.80
C VAL A 145 -0.43 -6.98 -6.07
N PHE A 146 -0.68 -5.71 -5.75
CA PHE A 146 -1.88 -5.31 -5.06
C PHE A 146 -3.14 -5.63 -5.87
N PRO A 147 -3.32 -5.13 -7.12
CA PRO A 147 -4.48 -5.52 -7.94
C PRO A 147 -4.43 -6.96 -8.45
N LEU A 148 -3.26 -7.49 -8.82
CA LEU A 148 -3.19 -8.81 -9.44
C LEU A 148 -3.45 -9.95 -8.46
N LEU A 149 -2.95 -9.83 -7.23
CA LEU A 149 -2.92 -10.92 -6.27
C LEU A 149 -3.66 -10.57 -4.98
N TRP A 150 -3.31 -9.46 -4.35
CA TRP A 150 -3.83 -9.16 -3.01
C TRP A 150 -5.32 -8.85 -3.02
N LEU A 151 -5.80 -7.98 -3.91
CA LEU A 151 -7.19 -7.55 -3.95
C LEU A 151 -8.17 -8.69 -4.30
N PRO A 152 -7.88 -9.58 -5.28
CA PRO A 152 -8.67 -10.79 -5.52
C PRO A 152 -8.70 -11.72 -4.31
N LEU A 153 -7.57 -11.92 -3.64
CA LEU A 153 -7.49 -12.74 -2.43
C LEU A 153 -8.25 -12.11 -1.27
N TYR A 154 -8.22 -10.79 -1.14
CA TYR A 154 -9.04 -10.06 -0.19
C TYR A 154 -10.54 -10.25 -0.49
N CYS A 155 -10.99 -10.13 -1.75
CA CYS A 155 -12.38 -10.42 -2.11
C CYS A 155 -12.81 -11.86 -1.75
N ALA A 156 -11.91 -12.84 -1.85
CA ALA A 156 -12.20 -14.25 -1.57
C ALA A 156 -12.08 -14.64 -0.08
N TYR A 157 -11.16 -14.01 0.66
CA TYR A 157 -10.75 -14.47 2.00
C TYR A 157 -10.80 -13.37 3.08
N LYS A 158 -11.38 -12.20 2.80
CA LYS A 158 -11.53 -11.15 3.81
C LYS A 158 -12.34 -11.66 5.00
N GLY A 159 -11.92 -11.24 6.19
CA GLY A 159 -12.70 -11.42 7.41
C GLY A 159 -13.91 -10.48 7.44
N GLU A 160 -14.80 -10.69 8.40
CA GLU A 160 -15.91 -9.78 8.63
C GLU A 160 -15.38 -8.39 9.03
N PRO A 161 -15.97 -7.30 8.51
CA PRO A 161 -15.54 -5.93 8.86
C PRO A 161 -15.53 -5.67 10.37
N LYS A 162 -16.46 -6.29 11.10
CA LYS A 162 -16.61 -6.14 12.56
C LYS A 162 -15.59 -6.92 13.39
N SER A 163 -14.84 -7.83 12.77
CA SER A 163 -13.89 -8.69 13.47
C SER A 163 -12.71 -7.92 14.05
N ALA A 164 -12.20 -8.42 15.17
CA ALA A 164 -11.13 -7.78 15.91
C ALA A 164 -9.80 -7.90 15.16
N ILE A 165 -8.97 -6.87 15.32
CA ILE A 165 -7.54 -6.88 14.99
C ILE A 165 -6.78 -6.56 16.27
N ASN A 166 -5.62 -7.18 16.48
CA ASN A 166 -4.80 -6.90 17.65
C ASN A 166 -4.39 -5.41 17.67
N PRO A 167 -4.71 -4.63 18.73
CA PRO A 167 -4.37 -3.20 18.82
C PRO A 167 -2.89 -2.89 18.65
N LEU A 168 -1.99 -3.79 19.10
CA LEU A 168 -0.55 -3.63 18.92
C LEU A 168 -0.16 -3.67 17.44
N ARG A 169 -0.79 -4.55 16.65
CA ARG A 169 -0.60 -4.60 15.20
C ARG A 169 -1.09 -3.33 14.53
N VAL A 170 -2.24 -2.80 14.98
CA VAL A 170 -2.75 -1.51 14.47
C VAL A 170 -1.76 -0.38 14.77
N TYR A 171 -1.27 -0.29 16.00
CA TYR A 171 -0.29 0.74 16.38
C TYR A 171 1.02 0.62 15.59
N ALA A 172 1.48 -0.61 15.36
CA ALA A 172 2.72 -0.87 14.64
C ALA A 172 2.60 -0.69 13.13
N SER A 173 1.39 -0.69 12.54
CA SER A 173 1.25 -0.65 11.07
C SER A 173 1.84 0.62 10.45
N LEU A 174 1.64 1.79 11.06
CA LEU A 174 2.16 3.06 10.54
C LEU A 174 3.69 3.20 10.72
N PRO A 175 4.27 2.97 11.92
CA PRO A 175 5.73 3.00 12.10
C PRO A 175 6.49 2.04 11.18
N LEU A 176 5.88 0.93 10.76
CA LEU A 176 6.51 -0.07 9.89
C LEU A 176 6.50 0.31 8.40
N VAL A 177 5.54 1.15 7.96
CA VAL A 177 5.52 1.68 6.58
C VAL A 177 6.27 3.00 6.45
N LEU A 178 6.47 3.74 7.55
CA LEU A 178 7.15 5.04 7.56
C LEU A 178 8.59 5.02 6.99
N PRO A 179 9.43 4.01 7.25
CA PRO A 179 10.76 3.92 6.65
C PRO A 179 10.73 3.99 5.12
N GLN A 180 9.67 3.51 4.47
CA GLN A 180 9.54 3.58 3.01
C GLN A 180 9.52 5.01 2.51
N LEU A 181 8.69 5.82 3.14
CA LEU A 181 8.54 7.21 2.78
C LEU A 181 9.85 7.97 3.03
N VAL A 182 10.45 7.77 4.20
CA VAL A 182 11.69 8.44 4.59
C VAL A 182 12.84 8.06 3.66
N LEU A 183 13.06 6.77 3.40
CA LEU A 183 14.11 6.30 2.51
C LEU A 183 13.88 6.77 1.07
N THR A 184 12.63 6.77 0.58
CA THR A 184 12.30 7.32 -0.75
C THR A 184 12.66 8.80 -0.83
N ILE A 185 12.32 9.60 0.18
CA ILE A 185 12.69 11.03 0.23
C ILE A 185 14.22 11.19 0.21
N LEU A 186 14.94 10.40 1.01
CA LEU A 186 16.40 10.46 1.09
C LEU A 186 17.08 10.08 -0.24
N ILE A 187 16.57 9.09 -0.98
CA ILE A 187 17.12 8.67 -2.28
C ILE A 187 17.08 9.81 -3.30
N PHE A 188 16.07 10.69 -3.25
CA PHE A 188 15.96 11.83 -4.17
C PHE A 188 16.56 13.14 -3.61
N TYR A 189 17.08 13.12 -2.38
CA TYR A 189 17.73 14.27 -1.76
C TYR A 189 19.24 14.11 -1.62
N LEU A 190 19.71 12.87 -1.47
CA LEU A 190 21.13 12.54 -1.39
C LEU A 190 21.76 12.50 -2.79
N ASN A 191 23.05 12.79 -2.86
CA ASN A 191 23.80 12.75 -4.12
C ASN A 191 23.85 11.30 -4.66
N PRO A 192 23.37 11.04 -5.89
CA PRO A 192 23.50 9.75 -6.54
C PRO A 192 24.97 9.28 -6.58
N GLY A 193 25.20 8.01 -6.24
CA GLY A 193 26.56 7.44 -6.16
C GLY A 193 27.30 7.67 -4.83
N SER A 194 26.72 8.40 -3.87
CA SER A 194 27.23 8.42 -2.50
C SER A 194 26.90 7.11 -1.76
N SER A 195 27.74 6.73 -0.78
CA SER A 195 27.48 5.55 0.06
C SER A 195 26.16 5.68 0.83
N GLY A 196 25.82 6.88 1.32
CA GLY A 196 24.54 7.13 1.99
C GLY A 196 23.32 6.90 1.09
N TRP A 197 23.39 7.35 -0.16
CA TRP A 197 22.35 7.11 -1.16
C TRP A 197 22.19 5.63 -1.47
N SER A 198 23.30 4.94 -1.75
CA SER A 198 23.34 3.50 -2.04
C SER A 198 22.78 2.66 -0.88
N ASN A 199 23.14 2.98 0.36
CA ASN A 199 22.60 2.33 1.55
C ASN A 199 21.09 2.57 1.71
N CYS A 200 20.59 3.76 1.40
CA CYS A 200 19.15 4.03 1.43
C CYS A 200 18.40 3.16 0.42
N VAL A 201 18.94 3.02 -0.79
CA VAL A 201 18.38 2.12 -1.81
C VAL A 201 18.43 0.67 -1.35
N GLY A 202 19.57 0.20 -0.82
CA GLY A 202 19.71 -1.17 -0.32
C GLY A 202 18.76 -1.51 0.83
N LEU A 203 18.56 -0.58 1.76
CA LEU A 203 17.58 -0.73 2.84
C LEU A 203 16.13 -0.74 2.33
N LEU A 204 15.83 0.05 1.31
CA LEU A 204 14.51 0.11 0.67
C LEU A 204 14.20 -1.16 -0.13
N ALA A 205 15.22 -1.69 -0.82
CA ALA A 205 15.13 -2.86 -1.67
C ALA A 205 15.17 -4.20 -0.90
N GLY A 206 15.81 -4.27 0.26
CA GLY A 206 16.02 -5.54 0.96
C GLY A 206 15.28 -5.68 2.30
N PRO A 207 15.98 -5.59 3.44
CA PRO A 207 15.63 -6.35 4.64
C PRO A 207 14.56 -5.71 5.51
N ILE A 208 14.49 -4.38 5.50
CA ILE A 208 13.59 -3.64 6.42
C ILE A 208 12.14 -4.03 6.14
N PHE A 209 11.72 -4.05 4.87
CA PHE A 209 10.33 -4.31 4.50
C PHE A 209 9.86 -5.71 4.86
N SER A 210 10.65 -6.71 4.46
CA SER A 210 10.37 -8.10 4.77
C SER A 210 10.44 -8.37 6.29
N GLY A 211 11.43 -7.77 6.97
CA GLY A 211 11.58 -7.83 8.42
C GLY A 211 10.40 -7.23 9.17
N CYS A 212 9.91 -6.07 8.75
CA CYS A 212 8.74 -5.41 9.33
C CYS A 212 7.48 -6.28 9.23
N SER A 213 7.24 -6.91 8.08
CA SER A 213 6.11 -7.83 7.92
C SER A 213 6.27 -9.11 8.75
N MET A 214 7.50 -9.63 8.88
CA MET A 214 7.79 -10.79 9.71
C MET A 214 7.53 -10.50 11.19
N LEU A 215 7.94 -9.32 11.68
CA LEU A 215 7.69 -8.88 13.06
C LEU A 215 6.19 -8.84 13.38
N LEU A 216 5.35 -8.34 12.46
CA LEU A 216 3.90 -8.35 12.66
C LEU A 216 3.30 -9.75 12.66
N SER A 217 3.90 -10.69 11.93
CA SER A 217 3.46 -12.09 11.90
C SER A 217 3.67 -12.79 13.26
N LEU A 218 4.55 -12.26 14.11
CA LEU A 218 4.72 -12.72 15.49
C LEU A 218 3.60 -12.25 16.43
N ILE A 219 2.82 -11.23 16.03
CA ILE A 219 1.66 -10.77 16.78
C ILE A 219 0.48 -11.67 16.45
N GLY A 220 0.13 -12.52 17.41
CA GLY A 220 -0.98 -13.47 17.29
C GLY A 220 -2.31 -12.80 17.01
N ASP A 221 -3.12 -13.50 16.21
CA ASP A 221 -4.48 -13.09 15.89
C ASP A 221 -5.38 -13.16 17.13
N PRO A 222 -6.36 -12.24 17.26
CA PRO A 222 -7.36 -12.34 18.31
C PRO A 222 -8.21 -13.62 18.12
N SER A 223 -8.66 -14.22 19.23
CA SER A 223 -9.46 -15.46 19.18
C SER A 223 -10.78 -15.27 18.43
N THR A 224 -11.27 -16.35 17.80
CA THR A 224 -12.52 -16.34 17.04
C THR A 224 -13.77 -16.38 17.94
N GLU A 225 -13.66 -16.85 19.18
CA GLU A 225 -14.78 -16.96 20.12
C GLU A 225 -15.37 -15.59 20.53
N GLU A 226 -16.71 -15.44 20.49
CA GLU A 226 -17.39 -14.20 20.88
C GLU A 226 -17.37 -13.98 22.41
N THR A 227 -16.32 -13.32 22.91
CA THR A 227 -16.24 -12.87 24.31
C THR A 227 -16.55 -11.37 24.44
N LYS A 228 -16.89 -10.92 25.66
CA LYS A 228 -17.03 -9.49 25.97
C LYS A 228 -15.72 -8.74 25.67
N GLU A 229 -14.60 -9.36 26.00
CA GLU A 229 -13.25 -8.89 25.72
C GLU A 229 -13.01 -8.67 24.22
N LYS A 230 -13.44 -9.60 23.34
CA LYS A 230 -13.32 -9.43 21.88
C LYS A 230 -14.07 -8.21 21.35
N LYS A 231 -15.24 -7.88 21.91
CA LYS A 231 -16.01 -6.68 21.52
C LYS A 231 -15.29 -5.39 21.89
N GLU A 232 -14.68 -5.37 23.07
CA GLU A 232 -13.87 -4.23 23.53
C GLU A 232 -12.61 -4.08 22.67
N ILE A 233 -11.93 -5.20 22.33
CA ILE A 233 -10.78 -5.21 21.42
C ILE A 233 -11.18 -4.72 20.03
N ALA A 234 -12.28 -5.20 19.44
CA ALA A 234 -12.72 -4.79 18.11
C ALA A 234 -13.07 -3.29 18.02
N THR A 235 -13.71 -2.75 19.06
CA THR A 235 -14.01 -1.31 19.16
C THR A 235 -12.72 -0.50 19.26
N THR A 236 -11.79 -0.95 20.09
CA THR A 236 -10.49 -0.30 20.28
C THR A 236 -9.67 -0.34 18.99
N SER A 237 -9.63 -1.48 18.30
CA SER A 237 -8.87 -1.64 17.05
C SER A 237 -9.41 -0.74 15.95
N ARG A 238 -10.74 -0.59 15.79
CA ARG A 238 -11.33 0.33 14.81
C ARG A 238 -10.99 1.78 15.06
N ARG A 239 -11.10 2.24 16.31
CA ARG A 239 -10.71 3.62 16.67
C ARG A 239 -9.23 3.86 16.41
N LEU A 240 -8.38 2.89 16.75
CA LEU A 240 -6.95 2.98 16.46
C LEU A 240 -6.68 2.97 14.95
N MET A 241 -7.39 2.17 14.16
CA MET A 241 -7.26 2.18 12.70
C MET A 241 -7.61 3.56 12.14
N ALA A 242 -8.72 4.16 12.58
CA ALA A 242 -9.10 5.51 12.19
C ALA A 242 -8.01 6.54 12.54
N LEU A 243 -7.43 6.44 13.74
CA LEU A 243 -6.32 7.32 14.15
C LEU A 243 -5.06 7.10 13.32
N MET A 244 -4.67 5.85 13.05
CA MET A 244 -3.47 5.54 12.28
C MET A 244 -3.61 5.94 10.81
N TYR A 245 -4.76 5.68 10.18
CA TYR A 245 -5.05 6.20 8.85
C TYR A 245 -5.15 7.73 8.84
N GLY A 246 -5.71 8.36 9.87
CA GLY A 246 -5.71 9.81 10.02
C GLY A 246 -4.29 10.39 10.09
N ALA A 247 -3.41 9.78 10.89
CA ALA A 247 -2.01 10.17 10.99
C ALA A 247 -1.24 9.96 9.68
N ALA A 248 -1.45 8.83 9.00
CA ALA A 248 -0.91 8.56 7.67
C ALA A 248 -1.43 9.57 6.62
N GLY A 249 -2.70 9.97 6.73
CA GLY A 249 -3.31 11.01 5.92
C GLY A 249 -2.64 12.36 6.11
N LEU A 250 -2.46 12.80 7.36
CA LEU A 250 -1.74 14.05 7.68
C LEU A 250 -0.31 14.04 7.17
N LEU A 251 0.40 12.90 7.30
CA LEU A 251 1.73 12.74 6.75
C LEU A 251 1.73 12.84 5.22
N SER A 252 0.74 12.22 4.55
CA SER A 252 0.58 12.33 3.11
C SER A 252 0.32 13.76 2.66
N VAL A 253 -0.51 14.52 3.40
CA VAL A 253 -0.73 15.95 3.15
C VAL A 253 0.57 16.74 3.34
N ALA A 254 1.32 16.47 4.41
CA ALA A 254 2.59 17.14 4.66
C ALA A 254 3.60 16.89 3.52
N THR A 255 3.72 15.64 3.05
CA THR A 255 4.57 15.30 1.90
C THR A 255 4.04 15.93 0.61
N TRP A 256 2.73 15.97 0.38
CA TRP A 256 2.14 16.62 -0.78
C TRP A 256 2.42 18.12 -0.81
N LEU A 257 2.22 18.82 0.31
CA LEU A 257 2.56 20.23 0.43
C LEU A 257 4.07 20.46 0.27
N TRP A 258 4.90 19.59 0.84
CA TRP A 258 6.34 19.67 0.66
C TRP A 258 6.74 19.52 -0.82
N LEU A 259 6.20 18.52 -1.53
CA LEU A 259 6.39 18.35 -2.98
C LEU A 259 5.96 19.59 -3.75
N LEU A 260 4.78 20.12 -3.43
CA LEU A 260 4.21 21.29 -4.11
C LEU A 260 5.11 22.53 -3.94
N PHE A 261 5.51 22.85 -2.70
CA PHE A 261 6.24 24.08 -2.40
C PHE A 261 7.75 24.01 -2.65
N PHE A 262 8.37 22.83 -2.50
CA PHE A 262 9.82 22.68 -2.60
C PHE A 262 10.31 22.00 -3.87
N MET A 263 9.44 21.32 -4.62
CA MET A 263 9.80 20.69 -5.90
C MET A 263 9.01 21.27 -7.07
N ILE A 264 7.68 21.20 -7.01
CA ILE A 264 6.83 21.55 -8.15
C ILE A 264 6.90 23.05 -8.45
N ILE A 265 6.60 23.91 -7.48
CA ILE A 265 6.60 25.36 -7.70
C ILE A 265 7.98 25.89 -8.12
N PRO A 266 9.11 25.49 -7.49
CA PRO A 266 10.42 25.94 -7.93
C PRO A 266 10.82 25.45 -9.33
N ALA A 267 10.48 24.21 -9.70
CA ALA A 267 10.87 23.64 -10.99
C ALA A 267 9.97 24.06 -12.15
N PHE A 268 8.65 24.19 -11.91
CA PHE A 268 7.63 24.38 -12.95
C PHE A 268 6.88 25.71 -12.85
N GLY A 269 7.07 26.46 -11.75
CA GLY A 269 6.32 27.68 -11.45
C GLY A 269 4.89 27.42 -10.96
N TRP A 270 4.21 28.48 -10.52
CA TRP A 270 2.84 28.41 -9.97
C TRP A 270 1.75 28.09 -11.00
N SER A 271 2.03 28.29 -12.30
CA SER A 271 1.03 28.26 -13.37
C SER A 271 1.16 27.11 -14.36
N SER A 272 2.16 26.22 -14.24
CA SER A 272 2.36 25.13 -15.20
C SER A 272 2.06 23.74 -14.64
N ILE A 273 0.80 23.50 -14.28
CA ILE A 273 0.27 22.11 -14.17
C ILE A 273 0.57 21.36 -15.47
N GLN A 274 0.45 22.04 -16.61
CA GLN A 274 0.83 21.52 -17.91
C GLN A 274 2.31 21.08 -17.97
N GLY A 275 3.24 21.82 -17.36
CA GLY A 275 4.66 21.45 -17.35
C GLY A 275 4.92 20.16 -16.58
N VAL A 276 4.25 20.00 -15.43
CA VAL A 276 4.29 18.75 -14.65
C VAL A 276 3.67 17.60 -15.44
N CYS A 277 2.52 17.82 -16.08
CA CYS A 277 1.86 16.82 -16.91
C CYS A 277 2.71 16.41 -18.11
N ASP A 278 3.36 17.37 -18.77
CA ASP A 278 4.22 17.11 -19.92
C ASP A 278 5.46 16.30 -19.51
N GLU A 279 6.09 16.60 -18.37
CA GLU A 279 7.27 15.85 -17.92
C GLU A 279 6.93 14.45 -17.38
N LEU A 280 5.74 14.27 -16.77
CA LEU A 280 5.30 12.98 -16.22
C LEU A 280 4.64 12.05 -17.24
N TRP A 281 4.08 12.60 -18.33
CA TRP A 281 3.25 11.84 -19.28
C TRP A 281 3.62 12.08 -20.75
N THR A 282 3.53 13.32 -21.23
CA THR A 282 3.60 13.61 -22.68
C THR A 282 5.00 13.42 -23.25
N ASN A 283 6.00 13.93 -22.54
CA ASN A 283 7.42 13.95 -22.91
C ASN A 283 8.25 13.05 -21.98
N ALA A 284 7.59 12.28 -21.11
CA ALA A 284 8.26 11.42 -20.16
C ALA A 284 9.08 10.35 -20.91
N PRO A 285 10.36 10.17 -20.55
CA PRO A 285 11.10 8.96 -20.93
C PRO A 285 10.30 7.72 -20.53
N THR A 286 10.43 6.64 -21.30
CA THR A 286 9.65 5.41 -21.12
C THR A 286 9.62 4.95 -19.65
N LYS A 287 10.77 4.95 -18.98
CA LYS A 287 10.90 4.55 -17.55
C LYS A 287 10.11 5.43 -16.59
N LEU A 288 10.11 6.73 -16.80
CA LEU A 288 9.31 7.67 -15.99
C LEU A 288 7.83 7.51 -16.27
N SER A 289 7.43 7.34 -17.54
CA SER A 289 6.03 7.12 -17.91
C SER A 289 5.44 5.86 -17.25
N TYR A 290 6.24 4.80 -17.10
CA TYR A 290 5.83 3.59 -16.38
C TYR A 290 5.68 3.83 -14.89
N LYS A 291 6.54 4.64 -14.25
CA LYS A 291 6.35 5.01 -12.84
C LYS A 291 5.08 5.83 -12.62
N SER A 292 4.75 6.72 -13.55
CA SER A 292 3.47 7.43 -13.54
C SER A 292 2.28 6.47 -13.69
N LEU A 293 2.39 5.47 -14.58
CA LEU A 293 1.37 4.41 -14.75
C LEU A 293 1.20 3.57 -13.47
N GLU A 294 2.30 3.16 -12.84
CA GLU A 294 2.29 2.42 -11.57
C GLU A 294 1.59 3.21 -10.45
N LEU A 295 1.86 4.52 -10.35
CA LEU A 295 1.17 5.40 -9.41
C LEU A 295 -0.34 5.42 -9.66
N LEU A 296 -0.78 5.60 -10.90
CA LEU A 296 -2.20 5.58 -11.23
C LEU A 296 -2.83 4.23 -10.90
N ALA A 297 -2.16 3.13 -11.27
CA ALA A 297 -2.62 1.78 -10.98
C ALA A 297 -2.79 1.56 -9.47
N LEU A 298 -1.82 1.99 -8.65
CA LEU A 298 -1.91 1.94 -7.20
C LEU A 298 -3.10 2.74 -6.68
N TRP A 299 -3.25 3.98 -7.12
CA TRP A 299 -4.33 4.85 -6.67
C TRP A 299 -5.70 4.28 -7.04
N PHE A 300 -5.91 3.87 -8.30
CA PHE A 300 -7.14 3.23 -8.75
C PHE A 300 -7.43 1.94 -7.98
N SER A 301 -6.42 1.09 -7.77
CA SER A 301 -6.61 -0.14 -7.01
C SER A 301 -7.00 0.15 -5.55
N GLY A 302 -6.46 1.21 -4.97
CA GLY A 302 -6.85 1.71 -3.66
C GLY A 302 -8.30 2.19 -3.60
N LEU A 303 -8.76 2.91 -4.63
CA LEU A 303 -10.16 3.33 -4.75
C LEU A 303 -11.10 2.12 -4.86
N VAL A 304 -10.73 1.11 -5.65
CA VAL A 304 -11.50 -0.14 -5.74
C VAL A 304 -11.54 -0.83 -4.38
N TYR A 305 -10.41 -0.95 -3.69
CA TYR A 305 -10.35 -1.51 -2.34
C TYR A 305 -11.28 -0.77 -1.36
N ILE A 306 -11.27 0.57 -1.36
CA ILE A 306 -12.19 1.37 -0.54
C ILE A 306 -13.64 1.07 -0.89
N GLY A 307 -13.98 0.97 -2.18
CA GLY A 307 -15.33 0.61 -2.62
C GLY A 307 -15.75 -0.76 -2.08
N VAL A 308 -14.87 -1.75 -2.14
CA VAL A 308 -15.13 -3.12 -1.65
C VAL A 308 -15.24 -3.17 -0.12
N GLN A 309 -14.39 -2.45 0.60
CA GLN A 309 -14.39 -2.42 2.06
C GLN A 309 -15.62 -1.66 2.60
N SER A 310 -15.92 -0.49 2.03
CA SER A 310 -17.02 0.37 2.49
C SER A 310 -18.41 -0.10 2.04
N GLY A 311 -18.48 -0.85 0.93
CA GLY A 311 -19.74 -1.19 0.28
C GLY A 311 -20.49 0.04 -0.25
N SER A 312 -19.82 1.20 -0.40
CA SER A 312 -20.46 2.46 -0.77
C SER A 312 -19.66 3.26 -1.80
N PRO A 313 -20.29 3.71 -2.91
CA PRO A 313 -19.63 4.59 -3.87
C PRO A 313 -19.29 5.97 -3.29
N GLN A 314 -19.98 6.38 -2.23
CA GLN A 314 -19.75 7.68 -1.58
C GLN A 314 -18.32 7.78 -1.01
N ALA A 315 -17.83 6.71 -0.38
CA ALA A 315 -16.46 6.68 0.16
C ALA A 315 -15.40 6.80 -0.94
N VAL A 316 -15.67 6.25 -2.13
CA VAL A 316 -14.80 6.38 -3.30
C VAL A 316 -14.80 7.80 -3.83
N ILE A 317 -15.97 8.44 -3.94
CA ILE A 317 -16.11 9.83 -4.38
C ILE A 317 -15.39 10.78 -3.42
N GLU A 318 -15.52 10.56 -2.11
CA GLU A 318 -14.81 11.32 -1.09
C GLU A 318 -13.29 11.14 -1.20
N ALA A 319 -12.82 9.90 -1.37
CA ALA A 319 -11.41 9.62 -1.61
C ALA A 319 -10.89 10.38 -2.83
N MET A 320 -11.59 10.33 -3.97
CA MET A 320 -11.22 11.05 -5.20
C MET A 320 -11.19 12.56 -4.99
N SER A 321 -12.19 13.11 -4.31
CA SER A 321 -12.31 14.56 -4.07
C SER A 321 -11.16 15.08 -3.19
N ILE A 322 -10.82 14.34 -2.14
CA ILE A 322 -9.70 14.67 -1.26
C ILE A 322 -8.37 14.46 -2.01
N SER A 323 -8.24 13.39 -2.80
CA SER A 323 -7.05 13.14 -3.62
C SER A 323 -6.74 14.28 -4.59
N ALA A 324 -7.76 14.90 -5.18
CA ALA A 324 -7.59 16.03 -6.10
C ALA A 324 -6.96 17.27 -5.44
N VAL A 325 -7.19 17.48 -4.14
CA VAL A 325 -6.72 18.67 -3.41
C VAL A 325 -5.44 18.38 -2.61
N PHE A 326 -5.42 17.24 -1.93
CA PHE A 326 -4.43 16.91 -0.91
C PHE A 326 -3.50 15.74 -1.30
N GLY A 327 -3.65 15.24 -2.53
CA GLY A 327 -2.85 14.14 -3.06
C GLY A 327 -3.45 12.75 -2.82
N PRO A 328 -3.09 11.77 -3.65
CA PRO A 328 -3.69 10.43 -3.68
C PRO A 328 -3.64 9.70 -2.33
N GLY A 329 -2.47 9.67 -1.67
CA GLY A 329 -2.31 9.02 -0.36
C GLY A 329 -3.22 9.59 0.73
N ALA A 330 -3.41 10.91 0.77
CA ALA A 330 -4.27 11.57 1.75
C ALA A 330 -5.75 11.20 1.52
N GLY A 331 -6.20 11.18 0.27
CA GLY A 331 -7.57 10.79 -0.08
C GLY A 331 -7.88 9.34 0.31
N LEU A 332 -6.97 8.42 0.00
CA LEU A 332 -7.12 7.00 0.39
C LEU A 332 -7.16 6.83 1.92
N CYS A 333 -6.21 7.44 2.62
CA CYS A 333 -6.16 7.42 4.09
C CYS A 333 -7.44 7.98 4.73
N SER A 334 -7.93 9.13 4.24
CA SER A 334 -9.13 9.77 4.78
C SER A 334 -10.37 8.89 4.62
N ALA A 335 -10.56 8.28 3.45
CA ALA A 335 -11.68 7.38 3.22
C ALA A 335 -11.61 6.13 4.09
N LEU A 336 -10.42 5.51 4.23
CA LEU A 336 -10.23 4.35 5.10
C LEU A 336 -10.43 4.69 6.58
N ALA A 337 -10.02 5.88 7.02
CA ALA A 337 -10.32 6.37 8.36
C ALA A 337 -11.85 6.55 8.55
N GLY A 338 -12.53 7.13 7.58
CA GLY A 338 -14.00 7.29 7.58
C GLY A 338 -14.74 5.95 7.66
N VAL A 339 -14.29 4.95 6.91
CA VAL A 339 -14.82 3.58 6.97
C VAL A 339 -14.66 2.99 8.37
N ALA A 340 -13.47 3.08 8.97
CA ALA A 340 -13.22 2.57 10.32
C ALA A 340 -14.09 3.26 11.39
N VAL A 341 -14.36 4.57 11.25
CA VAL A 341 -15.26 5.32 12.12
C VAL A 341 -16.71 4.88 11.94
N SER A 342 -17.17 4.71 10.69
CA SER A 342 -18.54 4.26 10.40
C SER A 342 -18.80 2.88 11.00
N GLU A 343 -17.86 1.95 10.82
CA GLU A 343 -17.94 0.61 11.39
C GLU A 343 -18.03 0.63 12.93
N ASP A 344 -17.33 1.57 13.59
CA ASP A 344 -17.40 1.72 15.06
C ASP A 344 -18.76 2.27 15.51
N MET A 345 -19.29 3.27 14.79
CA MET A 345 -20.58 3.87 15.10
C MET A 345 -21.73 2.87 14.95
N GLU A 346 -21.73 2.07 13.88
CA GLU A 346 -22.72 1.01 13.68
C GLU A 346 -22.68 -0.03 14.81
N ALA A 347 -21.48 -0.42 15.25
CA ALA A 347 -21.32 -1.36 16.36
C ALA A 347 -21.87 -0.80 17.69
N ILE A 348 -21.67 0.50 17.95
CA ILE A 348 -22.21 1.18 19.13
C ILE A 348 -23.74 1.25 19.09
N GLU A 349 -24.32 1.57 17.93
CA GLU A 349 -25.78 1.61 17.76
C GLU A 349 -26.42 0.24 17.93
N GLU A 350 -25.83 -0.80 17.35
CA GLU A 350 -26.32 -2.18 17.48
C GLU A 350 -26.28 -2.65 18.94
N ALA A 351 -25.22 -2.31 19.68
CA ALA A 351 -25.12 -2.59 21.11
C ALA A 351 -26.23 -1.90 21.91
N LYS A 352 -26.51 -0.62 21.62
CA LYS A 352 -27.60 0.13 22.27
C LYS A 352 -28.98 -0.48 21.99
N ARG A 353 -29.26 -0.88 20.75
CA ARG A 353 -30.52 -1.55 20.37
C ARG A 353 -30.71 -2.87 21.13
N ARG A 354 -29.67 -3.71 21.20
CA ARG A 354 -29.70 -4.98 21.96
C ARG A 354 -29.94 -4.77 23.45
N GLU A 355 -29.40 -3.70 24.04
CA GLU A 355 -29.67 -3.35 25.44
C GLU A 355 -31.11 -2.91 25.68
N GLN A 356 -31.68 -2.13 24.76
CA GLN A 356 -33.08 -1.71 24.82
C GLN A 356 -34.02 -2.92 24.72
N ASP A 357 -33.74 -3.87 23.83
CA ASP A 357 -34.51 -5.11 23.68
C ASP A 357 -34.44 -6.01 24.93
N LYS A 358 -33.28 -6.07 25.60
CA LYS A 358 -33.15 -6.79 26.87
C LYS A 358 -33.96 -6.11 27.98
N LYS A 359 -34.00 -4.77 28.00
CA LYS A 359 -34.79 -4.00 28.97
C LYS A 359 -36.29 -4.16 28.73
N SER A 360 -36.75 -4.16 27.48
CA SER A 360 -38.16 -4.36 27.12
C SER A 360 -38.64 -5.78 27.47
N LYS A 361 -37.87 -6.82 27.13
CA LYS A 361 -38.17 -8.22 27.49
C LYS A 361 -38.18 -8.49 28.99
N LYS A 362 -37.37 -7.76 29.78
CA LYS A 362 -37.40 -7.85 31.25
C LYS A 362 -38.62 -7.16 31.87
N LYS A 363 -39.15 -6.10 31.24
CA LYS A 363 -40.39 -5.44 31.69
C LYS A 363 -41.62 -6.32 31.45
N GLY A 364 -41.75 -6.91 30.27
CA GLY A 364 -42.88 -7.80 29.94
C GLY A 364 -42.89 -9.19 30.63
N LYS A 365 -41.91 -9.50 31.48
CA LYS A 365 -41.89 -10.71 32.33
C LYS A 365 -42.26 -10.44 33.79
N LYS A 366 -42.43 -9.17 34.17
CA LYS A 366 -42.83 -8.75 35.53
C LYS A 366 -44.30 -8.37 35.65
N GLU A 367 -44.96 -8.23 34.50
CA GLU A 367 -46.43 -8.23 34.35
C GLU A 367 -46.87 -9.67 34.10
#